data_AF-A0A7K1TLK9-F1
#
_entry.id   AF-A0A7K1TLK9-F1
#
_cell.length_a   1.000
_cell.length_b   1.000
_cell.length_c   1.000
_cell.angle_alpha   90.00
_cell.angle_beta   90.00
_cell.angle_gamma   90.00
#
_symmetry.space_group_name_H-M   'P 1'
#
loop_
_entity.id
_entity.type
_entity.pdbx_description
1 polymer ?
#
loop_
_entity_poly.entity_id
_entity_poly.type
_entity_poly.pdbx_seq_one_letter_code
_entity_poly.pdbx_strand_id
1 'polypeptide(L)'
;MNFILPLCCVATAIGGWRIIHRQKMSWVLLFIGLVVAAFFGCIPSRAQALSQIPLVAASKPIAPVVAPNNIQPAASQQLSASVTDKHPYAVYFVLIAASLAAMASLASSSLAAWVAWKSKDKEYRNDYYKKVIDKRMKAIEAAEEMLSILSMYKAADDGSGTYYEYFEMDLGPEILTSATKKFASLTTWSSRELVLQLRQLVDIVSAVCIEADGVEKSKQQAVYVRRYPIVNSKLLEIQYLIGLEMEQLYDVKGFFKNRYSQFKPRT
;
A
#
# COMPACT_ATOMS: atom_id res chain seq x y z
N MET A 1 -26.71 -23.14 -32.88
CA MET A 1 -25.47 -23.66 -32.26
C MET A 1 -25.37 -23.09 -30.87
N ASN A 2 -25.57 -23.94 -29.86
CA ASN A 2 -25.63 -23.58 -28.44
C ASN A 2 -24.21 -23.56 -27.86
N PHE A 3 -23.80 -22.44 -27.25
CA PHE A 3 -22.59 -22.38 -26.41
C PHE A 3 -23.00 -22.32 -24.94
N ILE A 4 -22.77 -23.43 -24.27
CA ILE A 4 -22.89 -23.60 -22.82
C ILE A 4 -21.52 -23.28 -22.19
N LEU A 5 -21.54 -22.45 -21.15
CA LEU A 5 -20.41 -22.02 -20.30
C LEU A 5 -19.67 -23.20 -19.62
N PRO A 6 -18.39 -22.99 -19.22
CA PRO A 6 -17.82 -23.69 -18.07
C PRO A 6 -17.67 -22.72 -16.88
N LEU A 7 -18.63 -22.80 -15.94
CA LEU A 7 -18.70 -22.03 -14.69
C LEU A 7 -18.26 -22.85 -13.46
N CYS A 8 -17.31 -23.79 -13.61
CA CYS A 8 -16.98 -24.77 -12.56
C CYS A 8 -15.62 -24.61 -11.85
N CYS A 9 -14.79 -23.60 -12.16
CA CYS A 9 -13.44 -23.53 -11.58
C CYS A 9 -13.21 -22.44 -10.51
N VAL A 10 -14.22 -21.65 -10.11
CA VAL A 10 -14.04 -20.54 -9.14
C VAL A 10 -14.45 -20.92 -7.70
N ALA A 11 -15.12 -22.06 -7.49
CA ALA A 11 -15.66 -22.43 -6.18
C ALA A 11 -14.63 -23.02 -5.17
N THR A 12 -13.43 -23.42 -5.61
CA THR A 12 -12.45 -24.10 -4.72
C THR A 12 -11.39 -23.17 -4.09
N ALA A 13 -11.29 -21.90 -4.50
CA ALA A 13 -10.28 -20.98 -3.97
C ALA A 13 -10.70 -20.26 -2.67
N ILE A 14 -12.00 -20.15 -2.39
CA ILE A 14 -12.51 -19.42 -1.21
C ILE A 14 -12.55 -20.31 0.05
N GLY A 15 -12.58 -21.65 -0.12
CA GLY A 15 -12.57 -22.60 0.99
C GLY A 15 -11.23 -22.71 1.74
N GLY A 16 -10.10 -22.56 1.04
CA GLY A 16 -8.77 -22.74 1.63
C GLY A 16 -8.35 -21.62 2.59
N TRP A 17 -8.81 -20.37 2.36
CA TRP A 17 -8.37 -19.24 3.16
C TRP A 17 -9.01 -19.19 4.56
N ARG A 18 -10.26 -19.67 4.70
CA ARG A 18 -10.91 -19.81 6.02
C ARG A 18 -10.31 -20.91 6.89
N ILE A 19 -9.73 -21.96 6.29
CA ILE A 19 -9.12 -23.08 7.02
C ILE A 19 -7.77 -22.67 7.63
N ILE A 20 -6.96 -21.88 6.90
CA ILE A 20 -5.65 -21.42 7.39
C ILE A 20 -5.80 -20.41 8.54
N HIS A 21 -6.85 -19.58 8.54
CA HIS A 21 -7.09 -18.65 9.64
C HIS A 21 -7.66 -19.33 10.90
N ARG A 22 -8.45 -20.41 10.74
CA ARG A 22 -8.92 -21.22 11.87
C ARG A 22 -7.80 -22.02 12.53
N GLN A 23 -6.85 -22.55 11.77
CA GLN A 23 -5.72 -23.27 12.37
C GLN A 23 -4.87 -22.36 13.26
N LYS A 24 -4.52 -21.14 12.82
CA LYS A 24 -3.68 -20.23 13.65
C LYS A 24 -4.33 -19.81 14.97
N MET A 25 -5.65 -19.65 15.00
CA MET A 25 -6.36 -19.37 16.26
C MET A 25 -6.42 -20.59 17.19
N SER A 26 -6.54 -21.80 16.62
CA SER A 26 -6.56 -23.04 17.40
C SER A 26 -5.25 -23.31 18.12
N TRP A 27 -4.11 -22.98 17.52
CA TRP A 27 -2.80 -23.13 18.17
C TRP A 27 -2.60 -22.16 19.33
N VAL A 28 -3.10 -20.92 19.22
CA VAL A 28 -3.03 -19.94 20.32
C VAL A 28 -3.93 -20.37 21.48
N LEU A 29 -5.14 -20.85 21.21
CA LEU A 29 -6.05 -21.37 22.25
C LEU A 29 -5.52 -22.66 22.88
N LEU A 30 -4.89 -23.55 22.11
CA LEU A 30 -4.21 -24.73 22.64
C LEU A 30 -3.02 -24.34 23.51
N PHE A 31 -2.21 -23.35 23.12
CA PHE A 31 -1.08 -22.88 23.93
C PHE A 31 -1.55 -22.25 25.24
N ILE A 32 -2.61 -21.42 25.21
CA ILE A 32 -3.21 -20.84 26.41
C ILE A 32 -3.78 -21.95 27.30
N GLY A 33 -4.50 -22.92 26.72
CA GLY A 33 -5.04 -24.06 27.45
C GLY A 33 -3.96 -24.95 28.09
N LEU A 34 -2.84 -25.16 27.40
CA LEU A 34 -1.73 -25.99 27.87
C LEU A 34 -0.91 -25.28 28.96
N VAL A 35 -0.75 -23.95 28.86
CA VAL A 35 -0.17 -23.13 29.94
C VAL A 35 -1.08 -23.15 31.17
N VAL A 36 -2.39 -22.99 31.01
CA VAL A 36 -3.35 -23.07 32.13
C VAL A 36 -3.36 -24.48 32.75
N ALA A 37 -3.37 -25.55 31.95
CA ALA A 37 -3.36 -26.93 32.42
C ALA A 37 -2.06 -27.31 33.14
N ALA A 38 -0.90 -26.85 32.66
CA ALA A 38 0.38 -27.07 33.33
C ALA A 38 0.46 -26.36 34.70
N PHE A 39 -0.22 -25.22 34.86
CA PHE A 39 -0.27 -24.50 36.13
C PHE A 39 -1.24 -25.12 37.14
N PHE A 40 -2.40 -25.65 36.70
CA PHE A 40 -3.32 -26.37 37.59
C PHE A 40 -2.87 -27.82 37.88
N GLY A 41 -2.06 -28.43 37.01
CA GLY A 41 -1.51 -29.78 37.20
C GLY A 41 -0.27 -29.85 38.11
N CYS A 42 0.37 -28.72 38.40
CA CYS A 42 1.54 -28.64 39.28
C CYS A 42 1.23 -27.84 40.55
N ILE A 43 0.31 -28.34 41.38
CA ILE A 43 0.29 -28.01 42.82
C ILE A 43 0.92 -29.20 43.57
N PRO A 44 2.25 -29.28 43.69
CA PRO A 44 2.86 -30.25 44.58
C PRO A 44 2.60 -29.82 46.03
N SER A 45 1.96 -30.71 46.81
CA SER A 45 1.93 -30.66 48.26
C SER A 45 3.34 -30.90 48.81
N ARG A 46 4.20 -29.89 48.78
CA ARG A 46 5.47 -29.90 49.52
C ARG A 46 5.66 -28.59 50.24
N ALA A 47 5.21 -28.61 51.50
CA ALA A 47 5.81 -27.80 52.54
C ALA A 47 7.29 -28.22 52.70
N GLN A 48 8.12 -27.24 53.03
CA GLN A 48 9.52 -27.29 53.47
C GLN A 48 10.61 -26.96 52.44
N ALA A 49 11.42 -25.99 52.87
CA ALA A 49 12.79 -25.67 52.48
C ALA A 49 13.00 -24.84 51.21
N LEU A 50 12.84 -23.51 51.32
CA LEU A 50 13.71 -22.55 50.61
C LEU A 50 13.96 -21.33 51.49
N SER A 51 14.94 -21.46 52.38
CA SER A 51 15.71 -20.32 52.89
C SER A 51 16.88 -20.08 51.92
N GLN A 52 17.13 -18.80 51.63
CA GLN A 52 18.30 -18.24 50.95
C GLN A 52 18.31 -18.27 49.40
N ILE A 53 17.85 -17.15 48.80
CA ILE A 53 18.36 -16.67 47.51
C ILE A 53 18.68 -15.18 47.68
N PRO A 54 19.92 -14.72 47.41
CA PRO A 54 20.28 -13.30 47.47
C PRO A 54 19.79 -12.52 46.25
N LEU A 55 19.32 -11.29 46.50
CA LEU A 55 18.95 -10.29 45.50
C LEU A 55 20.18 -9.90 44.66
N VAL A 56 20.14 -10.16 43.35
CA VAL A 56 21.04 -9.55 42.37
C VAL A 56 20.31 -8.36 41.75
N ALA A 57 20.87 -7.17 41.97
CA ALA A 57 20.43 -5.92 41.37
C ALA A 57 20.92 -5.83 39.92
N ALA A 58 20.02 -5.54 38.97
CA ALA A 58 20.43 -5.15 37.63
C ALA A 58 19.46 -4.14 36.98
N SER A 59 20.05 -2.98 36.69
CA SER A 59 19.82 -2.08 35.55
C SER A 59 18.60 -1.16 35.49
N LYS A 60 18.92 0.08 35.11
CA LYS A 60 18.12 1.31 35.00
C LYS A 60 16.93 1.21 34.03
N PRO A 61 15.79 1.86 34.34
CA PRO A 61 14.77 2.14 33.35
C PRO A 61 15.09 3.40 32.51
N ILE A 62 14.81 3.29 31.21
CA ILE A 62 14.77 4.39 30.24
C ILE A 62 13.46 5.16 30.46
N ALA A 63 13.56 6.50 30.47
CA ALA A 63 12.48 7.43 30.80
C ALA A 63 11.31 7.40 29.78
N PRO A 64 10.05 7.40 30.23
CA PRO A 64 8.92 7.83 29.41
C PRO A 64 8.60 9.32 29.61
N VAL A 65 8.16 9.89 28.50
CA VAL A 65 7.78 11.28 28.25
C VAL A 65 6.65 11.77 29.18
N VAL A 66 6.84 13.00 29.67
CA VAL A 66 5.95 13.76 30.54
C VAL A 66 4.65 14.14 29.82
N ALA A 67 3.51 13.79 30.40
CA ALA A 67 2.26 14.53 30.25
C ALA A 67 1.58 14.62 31.64
N PRO A 68 1.04 15.79 32.03
CA PRO A 68 0.52 16.00 33.37
C PRO A 68 -0.94 15.56 33.45
N ASN A 69 -1.27 14.72 34.41
CA ASN A 69 -2.53 14.87 35.14
C ASN A 69 -2.41 14.26 36.52
N ASN A 70 -2.40 15.18 37.48
CA ASN A 70 -2.38 14.95 38.90
C ASN A 70 -3.77 14.49 39.33
N ILE A 71 -3.99 13.17 39.42
CA ILE A 71 -5.04 12.60 40.25
C ILE A 71 -4.34 11.61 41.16
N GLN A 72 -4.01 12.09 42.36
CA GLN A 72 -3.62 11.27 43.51
C GLN A 72 -4.69 10.20 43.75
N PRO A 73 -4.37 8.89 43.70
CA PRO A 73 -5.08 7.94 44.51
C PRO A 73 -4.59 8.14 45.94
N ALA A 74 -5.39 8.87 46.72
CA ALA A 74 -5.29 8.83 48.16
C ALA A 74 -5.56 7.40 48.65
N ALA A 75 -4.79 6.99 49.67
CA ALA A 75 -5.04 5.87 50.58
C ALA A 75 -4.95 4.44 50.00
N SER A 76 -3.75 3.86 50.07
CA SER A 76 -3.58 2.43 50.40
C SER A 76 -2.18 2.15 50.98
N GLN A 77 -1.74 2.95 51.94
CA GLN A 77 -0.59 2.64 52.78
C GLN A 77 -0.98 2.84 54.24
N GLN A 78 -1.69 1.87 54.82
CA GLN A 78 -1.75 1.60 56.27
C GLN A 78 -2.74 0.46 56.53
N LEU A 79 -2.36 -0.79 56.23
CA LEU A 79 -3.03 -1.98 56.80
C LEU A 79 -2.18 -3.23 56.52
N SER A 80 -0.94 -3.25 57.00
CA SER A 80 -0.13 -4.48 56.97
C SER A 80 0.68 -4.74 58.24
N ALA A 81 0.48 -3.96 59.31
CA ALA A 81 1.29 -4.06 60.53
C ALA A 81 0.60 -4.77 61.72
N SER A 82 -0.62 -5.31 61.60
CA SER A 82 -1.27 -5.97 62.76
C SER A 82 -2.10 -7.23 62.46
N VAL A 83 -2.00 -7.81 61.26
CA VAL A 83 -2.70 -9.06 60.90
C VAL A 83 -1.71 -10.15 60.51
N THR A 84 -0.67 -10.37 61.33
CA THR A 84 0.29 -11.47 61.11
C THR A 84 0.13 -12.65 62.05
N ASP A 85 -0.77 -12.57 63.05
CA ASP A 85 -0.71 -13.54 64.15
C ASP A 85 -1.83 -14.60 64.18
N LYS A 86 -2.70 -14.70 63.17
CA LYS A 86 -3.80 -15.70 63.27
C LYS A 86 -3.97 -16.71 62.14
N HIS A 87 -3.53 -16.45 60.91
CA HIS A 87 -3.67 -17.46 59.85
C HIS A 87 -2.51 -17.43 58.84
N PRO A 88 -1.50 -18.30 58.97
CA PRO A 88 -0.38 -18.38 58.02
C PRO A 88 -0.85 -18.59 56.57
N TYR A 89 -2.02 -19.20 56.38
CA TYR A 89 -2.65 -19.41 55.07
C TYR A 89 -3.04 -18.11 54.36
N ALA A 90 -3.40 -17.04 55.09
CA ALA A 90 -3.82 -15.77 54.48
C ALA A 90 -2.69 -15.09 53.69
N VAL A 91 -1.44 -15.18 54.18
CA VAL A 91 -0.26 -14.63 53.50
C VAL A 91 0.00 -15.34 52.18
N TYR A 92 -0.18 -16.67 52.12
CA TYR A 92 -0.04 -17.44 50.89
C TYR A 92 -1.08 -17.05 49.84
N PHE A 93 -2.35 -16.86 50.24
CA PHE A 93 -3.40 -16.43 49.31
C PHE A 93 -3.11 -15.05 48.72
N VAL A 94 -2.64 -14.10 49.54
CA VAL A 94 -2.29 -12.75 49.06
C VAL A 94 -1.14 -12.80 48.05
N LEU A 95 -0.11 -13.60 48.30
CA LEU A 95 1.04 -13.73 47.40
C LEU A 95 0.68 -14.40 46.07
N ILE A 96 -0.15 -15.45 46.12
CA ILE A 96 -0.69 -16.12 44.93
C ILE A 96 -1.53 -15.13 44.12
N ALA A 97 -2.47 -14.41 44.76
CA ALA A 97 -3.31 -13.41 44.11
C ALA A 97 -2.48 -12.28 43.47
N ALA A 98 -1.45 -11.77 44.16
CA ALA A 98 -0.55 -10.75 43.63
C ALA A 98 0.25 -11.24 42.41
N SER A 99 0.73 -12.49 42.44
CA SER A 99 1.46 -13.09 41.30
C SER A 99 0.56 -13.30 40.07
N LEU A 100 -0.69 -13.75 40.28
CA LEU A 100 -1.70 -13.88 39.23
C LEU A 100 -2.06 -12.51 38.64
N ALA A 101 -2.22 -11.49 39.49
CA ALA A 101 -2.49 -10.12 39.04
C ALA A 101 -1.33 -9.56 38.21
N ALA A 102 -0.08 -9.77 38.62
CA ALA A 102 1.10 -9.35 37.87
C ALA A 102 1.20 -10.05 36.51
N MET A 103 0.96 -11.37 36.46
CA MET A 103 0.95 -12.14 35.21
C MET A 103 -0.20 -11.70 34.29
N ALA A 104 -1.40 -11.48 34.84
CA ALA A 104 -2.54 -10.96 34.09
C ALA A 104 -2.25 -9.56 33.51
N SER A 105 -1.54 -8.71 34.25
CA SER A 105 -1.10 -7.39 33.77
C SER A 105 -0.07 -7.50 32.63
N LEU A 106 0.90 -8.41 32.73
CA LEU A 106 1.87 -8.68 31.66
C LEU A 106 1.20 -9.27 30.40
N ALA A 107 0.26 -10.19 30.56
CA ALA A 107 -0.53 -10.75 29.46
C ALA A 107 -1.40 -9.66 28.80
N SER A 108 -2.05 -8.81 29.59
CA SER A 108 -2.90 -7.72 29.09
C SER A 108 -2.09 -6.66 28.35
N SER A 109 -0.92 -6.27 28.88
CA SER A 109 -0.04 -5.29 28.23
C SER A 109 0.59 -5.81 26.94
N SER A 110 1.01 -7.08 26.90
CA SER A 110 1.52 -7.69 25.66
C SER A 110 0.45 -7.83 24.59
N LEU A 111 -0.78 -8.21 24.97
CA LEU A 111 -1.92 -8.25 24.05
C LEU A 111 -2.25 -6.85 23.52
N ALA A 112 -2.28 -5.84 24.40
CA ALA A 112 -2.50 -4.44 24.02
C ALA A 112 -1.42 -3.93 23.05
N ALA A 113 -0.14 -4.23 23.31
CA ALA A 113 0.98 -3.88 22.43
C ALA A 113 0.84 -4.55 21.05
N TRP A 114 0.44 -5.83 21.01
CA TRP A 114 0.23 -6.55 19.75
C TRP A 114 -0.93 -5.98 18.94
N VAL A 115 -2.06 -5.66 19.58
CA VAL A 115 -3.21 -5.01 18.92
C VAL A 115 -2.82 -3.62 18.41
N ALA A 116 -2.11 -2.83 19.22
CA ALA A 116 -1.62 -1.51 18.82
C ALA A 116 -0.68 -1.60 17.61
N TRP A 117 0.24 -2.56 17.60
CA TRP A 117 1.13 -2.81 16.46
C TRP A 117 0.35 -3.20 15.20
N LYS A 118 -0.63 -4.10 15.32
CA LYS A 118 -1.50 -4.49 14.20
C LYS A 118 -2.30 -3.31 13.64
N SER A 119 -2.80 -2.44 14.51
CA SER A 119 -3.51 -1.23 14.10
C SER A 119 -2.59 -0.28 13.32
N LYS A 120 -1.38 -0.02 13.85
CA LYS A 120 -0.38 0.83 13.17
C LYS A 120 0.09 0.25 11.83
N ASP A 121 0.25 -1.07 11.73
CA ASP A 121 0.62 -1.75 10.48
C ASP A 121 -0.50 -1.65 9.42
N LYS A 122 -1.77 -1.62 9.84
CA LYS A 122 -2.90 -1.35 8.92
C LYS A 122 -2.91 0.10 8.46
N GLU A 123 -2.71 1.04 9.37
CA GLU A 123 -2.66 2.48 9.08
C GLU A 123 -1.51 2.81 8.12
N TYR A 124 -0.30 2.31 8.41
CA TYR A 124 0.87 2.49 7.55
C TYR A 124 0.63 1.98 6.13
N ARG A 125 0.03 0.79 5.98
CA ARG A 125 -0.31 0.25 4.66
C ARG A 125 -1.34 1.09 3.92
N ASN A 126 -2.33 1.62 4.63
CA ASN A 126 -3.33 2.50 4.04
C ASN A 126 -2.68 3.79 3.51
N ASP A 127 -1.83 4.44 4.32
CA ASP A 127 -1.15 5.67 3.93
C ASP A 127 -0.13 5.44 2.82
N TYR A 128 0.54 4.29 2.83
CA TYR A 128 1.38 3.86 1.72
C TYR A 128 0.56 3.70 0.43
N TYR A 129 -0.58 3.02 0.47
CA TYR A 129 -1.45 2.84 -0.71
C TYR A 129 -2.01 4.17 -1.23
N LYS A 130 -2.43 5.09 -0.35
CA LYS A 130 -2.82 6.45 -0.74
C LYS A 130 -1.71 7.15 -1.52
N LYS A 131 -0.48 7.15 -0.99
CA LYS A 131 0.67 7.78 -1.66
C LYS A 131 0.98 7.14 -3.02
N VAL A 132 0.78 5.84 -3.18
CA VAL A 132 0.97 5.16 -4.47
C VAL A 132 -0.12 5.59 -5.45
N ILE A 133 -1.39 5.60 -5.02
CA ILE A 133 -2.53 6.06 -5.83
C ILE A 133 -2.32 7.51 -6.28
N ASP A 134 -1.92 8.41 -5.38
CA ASP A 134 -1.67 9.82 -5.70
C ASP A 134 -0.59 9.99 -6.78
N LYS A 135 0.48 9.20 -6.71
CA LYS A 135 1.55 9.24 -7.72
C LYS A 135 1.10 8.69 -9.07
N ARG A 136 0.29 7.63 -9.07
CA ARG A 136 -0.30 7.07 -10.30
C ARG A 136 -1.28 8.05 -10.93
N MET A 137 -2.14 8.68 -10.13
CA MET A 137 -3.08 9.70 -10.59
C MET A 137 -2.34 10.84 -11.29
N LYS A 138 -1.28 11.39 -10.67
CA LYS A 138 -0.45 12.43 -11.29
C LYS A 138 0.18 12.00 -12.62
N ALA A 139 0.56 10.73 -12.74
CA ALA A 139 1.11 10.21 -14.00
C ALA A 139 0.05 10.10 -15.10
N ILE A 140 -1.19 9.75 -14.73
CA ILE A 140 -2.34 9.73 -15.64
C ILE A 140 -2.69 11.16 -16.06
N GLU A 141 -2.81 12.09 -15.12
CA GLU A 141 -3.07 13.51 -15.39
C GLU A 141 -2.02 14.10 -16.34
N ALA A 142 -0.74 13.75 -16.19
CA ALA A 142 0.31 14.20 -17.09
C ALA A 142 0.19 13.60 -18.51
N ALA A 143 -0.26 12.35 -18.62
CA ALA A 143 -0.55 11.72 -19.91
C ALA A 143 -1.76 12.37 -20.59
N GLU A 144 -2.80 12.70 -19.83
CA GLU A 144 -3.98 13.42 -20.31
C GLU A 144 -3.65 14.86 -20.72
N GLU A 145 -2.82 15.58 -19.96
CA GLU A 145 -2.31 16.91 -20.32
C GLU A 145 -1.58 16.86 -21.67
N MET A 146 -0.73 15.85 -21.86
CA MET A 146 -0.01 15.63 -23.12
C MET A 146 -0.96 15.32 -24.29
N LEU A 147 -1.96 14.46 -24.08
CA LEU A 147 -2.99 14.19 -25.09
C LEU A 147 -3.79 15.44 -25.44
N SER A 148 -4.18 16.22 -24.43
CA SER A 148 -4.99 17.43 -24.61
C SER A 148 -4.29 18.42 -25.54
N ILE A 149 -2.99 18.66 -25.30
CA ILE A 149 -2.12 19.49 -26.15
C ILE A 149 -2.10 18.97 -27.60
N LEU A 150 -2.02 17.66 -27.78
CA LEU A 150 -1.92 17.03 -29.11
C LEU A 150 -3.27 16.80 -29.79
N SER A 151 -4.39 17.04 -29.09
CA SER A 151 -5.75 16.77 -29.60
C SER A 151 -6.42 17.97 -30.26
N MET A 152 -5.84 19.18 -30.16
CA MET A 152 -6.37 20.38 -30.79
C MET A 152 -6.29 20.28 -32.32
N TYR A 153 -7.42 20.43 -33.01
CA TYR A 153 -7.51 20.28 -34.46
C TYR A 153 -8.09 21.52 -35.13
N LYS A 154 -7.70 21.72 -36.40
CA LYS A 154 -8.12 22.82 -37.26
C LYS A 154 -8.45 22.28 -38.66
N ALA A 155 -9.36 22.95 -39.36
CA ALA A 155 -9.65 22.67 -40.76
C ALA A 155 -8.59 23.34 -41.66
N ALA A 156 -8.18 22.66 -42.73
CA ALA A 156 -7.29 23.22 -43.75
C ALA A 156 -7.96 24.38 -44.49
N ASP A 157 -7.17 25.40 -44.81
CA ASP A 157 -7.66 26.64 -45.42
C ASP A 157 -8.24 26.39 -46.83
N ASP A 158 -7.78 25.35 -47.51
CA ASP A 158 -8.24 24.88 -48.82
C ASP A 158 -9.42 23.89 -48.75
N GLY A 159 -9.88 23.54 -47.54
CA GLY A 159 -10.93 22.55 -47.32
C GLY A 159 -10.48 21.09 -47.56
N SER A 160 -9.18 20.84 -47.74
CA SER A 160 -8.65 19.50 -48.05
C SER A 160 -8.76 18.49 -46.91
N GLY A 161 -9.01 18.95 -45.69
CA GLY A 161 -9.24 18.09 -44.53
C GLY A 161 -9.01 18.78 -43.19
N THR A 162 -8.81 17.98 -42.15
CA THR A 162 -8.47 18.43 -40.80
C THR A 162 -7.07 18.00 -40.44
N TYR A 163 -6.37 18.83 -39.68
CA TYR A 163 -5.05 18.53 -39.12
C TYR A 163 -4.95 19.09 -37.70
N TYR A 164 -3.90 18.72 -36.98
CA TYR A 164 -3.73 19.19 -35.61
C TYR A 164 -3.09 20.58 -35.56
N GLU A 165 -3.68 21.47 -34.75
CA GLU A 165 -3.28 22.88 -34.63
C GLU A 165 -1.85 23.04 -34.11
N TYR A 166 -1.39 22.11 -33.27
CA TYR A 166 -0.03 22.16 -32.71
C TYR A 166 1.08 22.11 -33.76
N PHE A 167 0.78 21.67 -35.00
CA PHE A 167 1.73 21.72 -36.11
C PHE A 167 1.97 23.13 -36.66
N GLU A 168 1.05 24.06 -36.45
CA GLU A 168 1.18 25.48 -36.87
C GLU A 168 1.71 26.38 -35.75
N MET A 169 1.67 25.93 -34.50
CA MET A 169 2.17 26.71 -33.38
C MET A 169 3.70 26.72 -33.38
N ASP A 170 4.32 27.90 -33.39
CA ASP A 170 5.78 28.11 -33.18
C ASP A 170 6.26 27.58 -31.81
N LEU A 171 5.35 27.11 -30.98
CA LEU A 171 5.58 26.48 -29.69
C LEU A 171 5.93 24.97 -29.80
N GLY A 172 5.90 24.39 -31.00
CA GLY A 172 5.96 22.94 -31.25
C GLY A 172 7.07 22.18 -30.51
N PRO A 173 8.35 22.61 -30.56
CA PRO A 173 9.44 21.89 -29.91
C PRO A 173 9.46 22.07 -28.40
N GLU A 174 9.19 23.28 -27.90
CA GLU A 174 9.30 23.62 -26.49
C GLU A 174 8.18 22.98 -25.67
N ILE A 175 6.94 23.06 -26.15
CA ILE A 175 5.79 22.42 -25.50
C ILE A 175 5.98 20.90 -25.48
N LEU A 176 6.35 20.30 -26.61
CA LEU A 176 6.56 18.86 -26.69
C LEU A 176 7.72 18.41 -25.78
N THR A 177 8.80 19.18 -25.72
CA THR A 177 9.93 18.92 -24.82
C THR A 177 9.52 19.04 -23.34
N SER A 178 8.73 20.06 -22.99
CA SER A 178 8.22 20.27 -21.63
C SER A 178 7.29 19.13 -21.20
N ALA A 179 6.32 18.76 -22.05
CA ALA A 179 5.40 17.64 -21.81
C ALA A 179 6.16 16.32 -21.69
N THR A 180 7.14 16.08 -22.57
CA THR A 180 7.99 14.88 -22.52
C THR A 180 8.81 14.81 -21.23
N LYS A 181 9.37 15.94 -20.76
CA LYS A 181 10.11 15.99 -19.49
C LYS A 181 9.21 15.70 -18.29
N LYS A 182 8.01 16.30 -18.24
CA LYS A 182 7.01 16.02 -17.20
C LYS A 182 6.67 14.53 -17.19
N PHE A 183 6.34 13.98 -18.35
CA PHE A 183 6.00 12.56 -18.48
C PHE A 183 7.16 11.65 -18.09
N ALA A 184 8.39 11.94 -18.52
CA ALA A 184 9.58 11.16 -18.17
C ALA A 184 9.73 10.98 -16.64
N SER A 185 9.48 12.04 -15.86
CA SER A 185 9.53 11.97 -14.40
C SER A 185 8.46 11.06 -13.77
N LEU A 186 7.38 10.80 -14.51
CA LEU A 186 6.20 10.06 -14.07
C LEU A 186 6.04 8.69 -14.73
N THR A 187 6.90 8.35 -15.71
CA THR A 187 6.96 7.03 -16.35
C THR A 187 7.05 5.88 -15.34
N THR A 188 7.64 6.17 -14.18
CA THR A 188 7.71 5.19 -13.11
C THR A 188 6.37 4.89 -12.44
N TRP A 189 5.28 5.55 -12.76
CA TRP A 189 3.96 5.31 -12.15
C TRP A 189 2.88 4.94 -13.15
N SER A 190 3.26 4.73 -14.42
CA SER A 190 2.38 4.26 -15.50
C SER A 190 2.76 2.85 -15.92
N SER A 191 1.86 2.14 -16.61
CA SER A 191 2.21 0.91 -17.30
C SER A 191 3.23 1.18 -18.39
N ARG A 192 4.04 0.15 -18.63
CA ARG A 192 4.99 0.13 -19.74
C ARG A 192 4.30 0.34 -21.09
N GLU A 193 3.12 -0.23 -21.29
CA GLU A 193 2.40 -0.11 -22.56
C GLU A 193 2.06 1.35 -22.85
N LEU A 194 1.45 2.05 -21.89
CA LEU A 194 1.15 3.48 -22.02
C LEU A 194 2.41 4.30 -22.34
N VAL A 195 3.52 4.04 -21.62
CA VAL A 195 4.80 4.71 -21.86
C VAL A 195 5.34 4.46 -23.28
N LEU A 196 5.24 3.23 -23.78
CA LEU A 196 5.71 2.87 -25.11
C LEU A 196 4.88 3.56 -26.20
N GLN A 197 3.55 3.60 -26.03
CA GLN A 197 2.66 4.23 -27.00
C GLN A 197 2.82 5.76 -27.03
N LEU A 198 2.99 6.39 -25.87
CA LEU A 198 3.32 7.82 -25.78
C LEU A 198 4.66 8.14 -26.45
N ARG A 199 5.67 7.28 -26.27
CA ARG A 199 6.95 7.44 -26.97
C ARG A 199 6.79 7.33 -28.49
N GLN A 200 6.06 6.33 -28.97
CA GLN A 200 5.79 6.18 -30.41
C GLN A 200 5.06 7.39 -30.98
N LEU A 201 4.11 7.96 -30.23
CA LEU A 201 3.43 9.19 -30.61
C LEU A 201 4.43 10.36 -30.77
N VAL A 202 5.33 10.55 -29.81
CA VAL A 202 6.38 11.59 -29.90
C VAL A 202 7.27 11.37 -31.12
N ASP A 203 7.66 10.13 -31.39
CA ASP A 203 8.50 9.80 -32.55
C ASP A 203 7.78 10.11 -33.87
N ILE A 204 6.47 9.78 -33.97
CA ILE A 204 5.63 10.09 -35.13
C ILE A 204 5.50 11.61 -35.30
N VAL A 205 5.14 12.33 -34.24
CA VAL A 205 4.97 13.79 -34.27
C VAL A 205 6.27 14.47 -34.68
N SER A 206 7.39 14.06 -34.10
CA SER A 206 8.72 14.59 -34.43
C SER A 206 9.08 14.35 -35.91
N ALA A 207 8.78 13.16 -36.44
CA ALA A 207 8.99 12.85 -37.85
C ALA A 207 8.15 13.74 -38.78
N VAL A 208 6.90 14.05 -38.40
CA VAL A 208 6.04 14.97 -39.17
C VAL A 208 6.58 16.39 -39.13
N CYS A 209 7.05 16.88 -37.98
CA CYS A 209 7.66 18.20 -37.87
C CYS A 209 8.93 18.31 -38.73
N ILE A 210 9.80 17.30 -38.73
CA ILE A 210 11.00 17.26 -39.57
C ILE A 210 10.64 17.24 -41.07
N GLU A 211 9.60 16.49 -41.45
CA GLU A 211 9.14 16.41 -42.84
C GLU A 211 8.56 17.74 -43.35
N ALA A 212 7.93 18.53 -42.47
CA ALA A 212 7.37 19.84 -42.80
C ALA A 212 8.40 20.99 -42.73
N ASP A 213 9.54 20.78 -42.05
CA ASP A 213 10.58 21.79 -41.91
C ASP A 213 11.20 22.15 -43.27
N GLY A 214 11.33 23.46 -43.54
CA GLY A 214 11.82 23.98 -44.81
C GLY A 214 10.86 23.84 -46.01
N VAL A 215 9.66 23.27 -45.82
CA VAL A 215 8.63 23.19 -46.86
C VAL A 215 7.81 24.49 -46.90
N GLU A 216 7.39 24.91 -48.09
CA GLU A 216 6.49 26.05 -48.27
C GLU A 216 5.18 25.85 -47.50
N LYS A 217 4.67 26.89 -46.81
CA LYS A 217 3.51 26.80 -45.91
C LYS A 217 2.27 26.13 -46.53
N SER A 218 1.99 26.39 -47.80
CA SER A 218 0.90 25.76 -48.56
C SER A 218 1.05 24.24 -48.69
N LYS A 219 2.29 23.74 -48.78
CA LYS A 219 2.62 22.32 -48.87
C LYS A 219 2.78 21.66 -47.49
N GLN A 220 3.09 22.43 -46.44
CA GLN A 220 3.12 21.93 -45.06
C GLN A 220 1.74 21.43 -44.62
N GLN A 221 0.67 22.17 -44.91
CA GLN A 221 -0.70 21.74 -44.61
C GLN A 221 -1.04 20.39 -45.25
N ALA A 222 -0.64 20.16 -46.50
CA ALA A 222 -0.85 18.88 -47.18
C ALA A 222 -0.11 17.71 -46.48
N VAL A 223 1.10 17.96 -45.95
CA VAL A 223 1.84 16.97 -45.15
C VAL A 223 1.08 16.65 -43.85
N TYR A 224 0.58 17.67 -43.15
CA TYR A 224 -0.17 17.50 -41.89
C TYR A 224 -1.48 16.75 -42.09
N VAL A 225 -2.28 17.12 -43.09
CA VAL A 225 -3.53 16.44 -43.44
C VAL A 225 -3.28 14.97 -43.78
N ARG A 226 -2.22 14.68 -44.55
CA ARG A 226 -1.85 13.29 -44.90
C ARG A 226 -1.44 12.46 -43.68
N ARG A 227 -0.83 13.07 -42.66
CA ARG A 227 -0.34 12.37 -41.46
C ARG A 227 -1.38 12.29 -40.33
N TYR A 228 -2.42 13.13 -40.39
CA TYR A 228 -3.53 13.17 -39.43
C TYR A 228 -4.08 11.79 -39.01
N PRO A 229 -4.47 10.87 -39.92
CA PRO A 229 -5.08 9.60 -39.50
C PRO A 229 -4.14 8.71 -38.68
N ILE A 230 -2.83 8.77 -38.95
CA ILE A 230 -1.82 8.00 -38.21
C ILE A 230 -1.73 8.52 -36.78
N VAL A 231 -1.59 9.84 -36.63
CA VAL A 231 -1.53 10.49 -35.31
C VAL A 231 -2.82 10.25 -34.53
N ASN A 232 -3.99 10.42 -35.17
CA ASN A 232 -5.28 10.22 -34.55
C ASN A 232 -5.47 8.79 -34.03
N SER A 233 -5.08 7.79 -34.83
CA SER A 233 -5.15 6.38 -34.41
C SER A 233 -4.35 6.12 -33.13
N LYS A 234 -3.17 6.74 -33.00
CA LYS A 234 -2.32 6.60 -31.82
C LYS A 234 -2.86 7.35 -30.61
N LEU A 235 -3.42 8.54 -30.80
CA LEU A 235 -4.08 9.28 -29.72
C LEU A 235 -5.25 8.46 -29.13
N LEU A 236 -6.07 7.81 -29.96
CA LEU A 236 -7.16 6.95 -29.51
C LEU A 236 -6.66 5.72 -28.74
N GLU A 237 -5.57 5.09 -29.19
CA GLU A 237 -4.95 3.95 -28.49
C GLU A 237 -4.43 4.36 -27.11
N ILE A 238 -3.78 5.52 -27.00
CA ILE A 238 -3.30 6.07 -25.73
C ILE A 238 -4.47 6.43 -24.81
N GLN A 239 -5.54 7.03 -25.34
CA GLN A 239 -6.73 7.36 -24.57
C GLN A 239 -7.40 6.10 -23.98
N TYR A 240 -7.46 5.02 -24.77
CA TYR A 240 -7.93 3.72 -24.27
C TYR A 240 -7.05 3.19 -23.14
N LEU A 241 -5.72 3.26 -23.28
CA LEU A 241 -4.78 2.81 -22.25
C LEU A 241 -4.86 3.64 -20.96
N ILE A 242 -5.09 4.95 -21.06
CA ILE A 242 -5.38 5.81 -19.91
C ILE A 242 -6.64 5.35 -19.18
N GLY A 243 -7.70 5.02 -19.92
CA GLY A 243 -8.91 4.43 -19.36
C GLY A 243 -8.64 3.16 -18.55
N LEU A 244 -7.83 2.23 -19.10
CA LEU A 244 -7.42 1.01 -18.40
C LEU A 244 -6.58 1.29 -17.15
N GLU A 245 -5.69 2.29 -17.17
CA GLU A 245 -4.93 2.71 -15.99
C GLU A 245 -5.83 3.22 -14.87
N MET A 246 -6.84 4.03 -15.23
CA MET A 246 -7.82 4.56 -14.29
C MET A 246 -8.66 3.47 -13.65
N GLU A 247 -9.12 2.48 -14.43
CA GLU A 247 -9.82 1.30 -13.90
C GLU A 247 -8.96 0.52 -12.89
N GLN A 248 -7.65 0.44 -13.15
CA GLN A 248 -6.69 -0.29 -12.30
C GLN A 248 -6.06 0.58 -11.21
N LEU A 249 -6.50 1.84 -11.03
CA LEU A 249 -5.85 2.81 -10.17
C LEU A 249 -5.72 2.31 -8.72
N TYR A 250 -6.80 1.72 -8.20
CA TYR A 250 -6.88 1.22 -6.82
C TYR A 250 -6.25 -0.17 -6.62
N ASP A 251 -5.89 -0.88 -7.69
CA ASP A 251 -5.18 -2.17 -7.59
C ASP A 251 -3.67 -1.98 -7.41
N VAL A 252 -3.29 -1.47 -6.24
CA VAL A 252 -1.89 -1.21 -5.88
C VAL A 252 -1.07 -2.52 -5.89
N LYS A 253 -1.66 -3.65 -5.49
CA LYS A 253 -0.94 -4.93 -5.43
C LYS A 253 -0.69 -5.50 -6.82
N GLY A 254 -1.70 -5.49 -7.69
CA GLY A 254 -1.57 -5.91 -9.08
C GLY A 254 -0.58 -5.04 -9.84
N PHE A 255 -0.58 -3.73 -9.62
CA PHE A 255 0.39 -2.80 -10.20
C PHE A 255 1.84 -3.24 -9.95
N PHE A 256 2.21 -3.48 -8.70
CA PHE A 256 3.57 -3.92 -8.37
C PHE A 256 3.88 -5.32 -8.91
N LYS A 257 2.92 -6.27 -8.83
CA LYS A 257 3.10 -7.63 -9.35
C LYS A 257 3.39 -7.62 -10.85
N ASN A 258 2.60 -6.88 -11.63
CA ASN A 258 2.75 -6.77 -13.07
C ASN A 258 4.11 -6.15 -13.41
N ARG A 259 4.50 -5.10 -12.67
CA ARG A 259 5.79 -4.45 -12.89
C ARG A 259 6.99 -5.37 -12.65
N TYR A 260 7.03 -6.08 -11.51
CA TYR A 260 8.15 -6.97 -11.20
C TYR A 260 8.24 -8.15 -12.16
N SER A 261 7.10 -8.62 -12.69
CA SER A 261 7.09 -9.70 -13.69
C SER A 261 7.81 -9.33 -14.98
N GLN A 262 7.82 -8.04 -15.33
CA GLN A 262 8.45 -7.53 -16.55
C GLN A 262 9.98 -7.37 -16.44
N PHE A 263 10.53 -7.40 -15.23
CA PHE A 263 11.97 -7.30 -14.97
C PHE A 263 12.69 -8.65 -14.92
N LYS A 264 11.98 -9.77 -15.12
CA LYS A 264 12.65 -11.07 -15.22
C LYS A 264 13.57 -11.05 -16.45
N PRO A 265 14.89 -11.19 -16.29
CA PRO A 265 15.79 -11.28 -17.44
C PRO A 265 15.33 -12.48 -18.28
N ARG A 266 15.18 -12.27 -19.59
CA ARG A 266 15.03 -13.39 -20.52
C ARG A 266 16.33 -14.17 -20.44
N THR A 267 16.25 -15.37 -19.88
CA THR A 267 17.36 -16.33 -19.82
C THR A 267 17.43 -17.09 -21.13
#